data_AF-A0A1C6NCG8-F1
#
_entry.id   AF-A0A1C6NCG8-F1
#
_cell.length_a   1.000
_cell.length_b   1.000
_cell.length_c   1.000
_cell.angle_alpha   90.00
_cell.angle_beta   90.00
_cell.angle_gamma   90.00
#
_symmetry.space_group_name_H-M   'P 1'
#
loop_
_entity.id
_entity.type
_entity.pdbx_description
1 polymer ?
#
loop_
_entity_poly.entity_id
_entity_poly.type
_entity_poly.pdbx_seq_one_letter_code
_entity_poly.pdbx_strand_id
1 'polypeptide(L)'
;MAALSAMRADASPLTDKHPAHVFRPLSEILSRWAADGIDTTPFHAGVEDAKRRYARYGLSRMLPLDRVLVGGESTRPGAFGGFHHPDQGYRHLQMVAVITMHGPMERKIPERPALALLDLLRAYSHDCLHYGSRRRYVEVAGLPVRTQYGINYRRVSGQSYSVADERGSRHTRNLGVVMEGACDREARSITRKSAERFDITEPMDVLGALTFRDVTGTLTEGDSRRAVDVPESAERTQYASALRNYEIGVNRRYLHFLGEFAPGEENECHARLLAAIISGDTTTLGAWLDDHHGPGTFAGLFRTSGYFEPGLTA
;
A
#
# COMPACT_ATOMS: atom_id res chain seq x y z
N MET A 1 -2.48 6.28 -26.46
CA MET A 1 -1.30 6.21 -25.56
C MET A 1 -0.68 7.58 -25.22
N ALA A 2 -0.75 8.59 -26.08
CA ALA A 2 -0.21 9.93 -25.81
C ALA A 2 -0.78 10.56 -24.52
N ALA A 3 -2.08 10.40 -24.25
CA ALA A 3 -2.72 10.86 -23.02
C ALA A 3 -2.06 10.28 -21.75
N LEU A 4 -1.73 8.99 -21.76
CA LEU A 4 -1.03 8.36 -20.63
C LEU A 4 0.40 8.89 -20.48
N SER A 5 1.09 9.19 -21.58
CA SER A 5 2.41 9.83 -21.53
C SER A 5 2.35 11.23 -20.93
N ALA A 6 1.34 12.03 -21.31
CA ALA A 6 1.13 13.36 -20.76
C ALA A 6 0.86 13.31 -19.25
N MET A 7 -0.02 12.41 -18.80
CA MET A 7 -0.28 12.18 -17.37
C MET A 7 0.97 11.76 -16.59
N ARG A 8 1.91 11.03 -17.22
CA ARG A 8 3.18 10.64 -16.58
C ARG A 8 4.21 11.75 -16.57
N ALA A 9 4.06 12.77 -17.42
CA ALA A 9 4.96 13.91 -17.45
C ALA A 9 4.61 14.94 -16.37
N ASP A 10 3.33 15.03 -16.00
CA ASP A 10 2.82 16.01 -15.03
C ASP A 10 2.15 15.36 -13.81
N ALA A 11 2.78 15.55 -12.65
CA ALA A 11 2.28 15.07 -11.37
C ALA A 11 1.59 16.16 -10.53
N SER A 12 1.56 17.42 -11.00
CA SER A 12 0.98 18.55 -10.25
C SER A 12 -0.48 18.34 -9.84
N PRO A 13 -1.36 17.70 -10.64
CA PRO A 13 -2.75 17.49 -10.22
C PRO A 13 -2.90 16.57 -9.00
N LEU A 14 -1.85 15.82 -8.64
CA LEU A 14 -1.85 14.98 -7.46
C LEU A 14 -1.57 15.77 -6.18
N THR A 15 -0.69 16.78 -6.24
CA THR A 15 -0.34 17.64 -5.11
C THR A 15 -1.35 18.76 -4.91
N ASP A 16 -2.04 19.20 -5.97
CA ASP A 16 -3.09 20.23 -5.90
C ASP A 16 -4.27 19.85 -5.00
N LYS A 17 -4.46 18.55 -4.72
CA LYS A 17 -5.44 18.06 -3.75
C LYS A 17 -5.09 18.41 -2.30
N HIS A 18 -3.85 18.81 -2.06
CA HIS A 18 -3.26 19.08 -0.76
C HIS A 18 -2.62 20.47 -0.75
N PRO A 19 -3.39 21.55 -0.99
CA PRO A 19 -2.85 22.88 -1.27
C PRO A 19 -2.09 23.50 -0.08
N ALA A 20 -2.32 22.99 1.13
CA ALA A 20 -1.61 23.43 2.33
C ALA A 20 -0.24 22.74 2.50
N HIS A 21 0.04 21.68 1.76
CA HIS A 21 1.23 20.84 1.95
C HIS A 21 2.32 21.17 0.92
N VAL A 22 3.57 21.12 1.35
CA VAL A 22 4.72 21.26 0.46
C VAL A 22 5.31 19.88 0.16
N PHE A 23 5.19 19.46 -1.09
CA PHE A 23 5.69 18.18 -1.57
C PHE A 23 7.08 18.32 -2.20
N ARG A 24 7.95 17.35 -1.92
CA ARG A 24 9.26 17.23 -2.57
C ARG A 24 9.55 15.78 -2.93
N PRO A 25 10.39 15.52 -3.94
CA PRO A 25 10.91 14.19 -4.20
C PRO A 25 11.48 13.53 -2.92
N LEU A 26 11.25 12.23 -2.76
CA LEU A 26 11.74 11.46 -1.62
C LEU A 26 13.27 11.51 -1.50
N SER A 27 13.98 11.49 -2.62
CA SER A 27 15.44 11.67 -2.70
C SER A 27 15.89 12.97 -2.03
N GLU A 28 15.16 14.06 -2.27
CA GLU A 28 15.41 15.37 -1.69
C GLU A 28 15.10 15.41 -0.19
N ILE A 29 13.96 14.84 0.25
CA ILE A 29 13.62 14.76 1.68
C ILE A 29 14.69 14.00 2.47
N LEU A 30 15.12 12.83 1.97
CA LEU A 30 16.16 12.04 2.62
C LEU A 30 17.50 12.79 2.71
N SER A 31 17.86 13.52 1.65
CA SER A 31 19.09 14.33 1.63
C SER A 31 19.03 15.48 2.65
N ARG A 32 17.88 16.15 2.76
CA ARG A 32 17.66 17.23 3.73
C ARG A 32 17.69 16.72 5.17
N TRP A 33 16.98 15.63 5.46
CA TRP A 33 17.00 15.01 6.78
C TRP A 33 18.40 14.56 7.18
N ALA A 34 19.18 13.98 6.26
CA ALA A 34 20.57 13.63 6.51
C ALA A 34 21.45 14.86 6.81
N ALA A 35 21.25 15.96 6.06
CA ALA A 35 21.94 17.22 6.32
C ALA A 35 21.57 17.85 7.68
N ASP A 36 20.34 17.63 8.14
CA ASP A 36 19.85 18.02 9.46
C ASP A 36 20.25 17.03 10.58
N GLY A 37 21.09 16.03 10.29
CA GLY A 37 21.64 15.08 11.27
C GLY A 37 20.76 13.87 11.59
N ILE A 38 19.69 13.64 10.83
CA ILE A 38 18.89 12.41 10.95
C ILE A 38 19.62 11.25 10.26
N ASP A 39 19.80 10.14 10.98
CA ASP A 39 20.31 8.91 10.37
C ASP A 39 19.29 8.27 9.42
N THR A 40 19.52 8.39 8.11
CA THR A 40 18.68 7.79 7.06
C THR A 40 19.12 6.38 6.66
N THR A 41 20.16 5.83 7.29
CA THR A 41 20.68 4.48 7.02
C THR A 41 19.61 3.38 7.12
N PRO A 42 18.68 3.40 8.13
CA PRO A 42 17.63 2.39 8.21
C PRO A 42 16.75 2.33 6.95
N PHE A 43 16.39 3.49 6.40
CA PHE A 43 15.60 3.57 5.18
C PHE A 43 16.35 2.93 3.99
N HIS A 44 17.59 3.34 3.74
CA HIS A 44 18.37 2.83 2.61
C HIS A 44 18.65 1.32 2.71
N ALA A 45 18.98 0.84 3.90
CA ALA A 45 19.18 -0.59 4.14
C ALA A 45 17.88 -1.39 3.94
N GLY A 46 16.74 -0.87 4.40
CA GLY A 46 15.42 -1.43 4.16
C GLY A 46 15.05 -1.50 2.68
N VAL A 47 15.35 -0.46 1.90
CA VAL A 47 15.15 -0.44 0.44
C VAL A 47 15.95 -1.54 -0.25
N GLU A 48 17.20 -1.76 0.14
CA GLU A 48 18.03 -2.82 -0.43
C GLU A 48 17.53 -4.22 -0.05
N ASP A 49 16.99 -4.38 1.15
CA ASP A 49 16.29 -5.61 1.56
C ASP A 49 15.02 -5.85 0.74
N ALA A 50 14.19 -4.82 0.56
CA ALA A 50 12.98 -4.87 -0.27
C ALA A 50 13.31 -5.25 -1.71
N LYS A 51 14.32 -4.60 -2.31
CA LYS A 51 14.77 -4.88 -3.68
C LYS A 51 15.17 -6.35 -3.86
N ARG A 52 16.00 -6.90 -2.97
CA ARG A 52 16.40 -8.31 -3.01
C ARG A 52 15.21 -9.24 -2.81
N ARG A 53 14.32 -8.93 -1.88
CA ARG A 53 13.14 -9.75 -1.57
C ARG A 53 12.16 -9.76 -2.74
N TYR A 54 11.81 -8.60 -3.28
CA TYR A 54 10.83 -8.48 -4.35
C TYR A 54 11.33 -9.03 -5.68
N ALA A 55 12.63 -8.99 -5.93
CA ALA A 55 13.23 -9.68 -7.09
C ALA A 55 12.93 -11.19 -7.09
N ARG A 56 12.81 -11.84 -5.91
CA ARG A 56 12.44 -13.26 -5.80
C ARG A 56 10.99 -13.52 -6.21
N TYR A 57 10.13 -12.51 -6.16
CA TYR A 57 8.76 -12.56 -6.68
C TYR A 57 8.66 -12.10 -8.15
N GLY A 58 9.78 -11.78 -8.79
CA GLY A 58 9.83 -11.35 -10.20
C GLY A 58 9.79 -9.83 -10.40
N LEU A 59 9.87 -9.02 -9.34
CA LEU A 59 9.91 -7.56 -9.47
C LEU A 59 11.26 -7.13 -10.06
N SER A 60 11.25 -6.55 -11.26
CA SER A 60 12.48 -6.15 -11.95
C SER A 60 12.92 -4.71 -11.67
N ARG A 61 12.00 -3.84 -11.22
CA ARG A 61 12.26 -2.41 -10.97
C ARG A 61 11.47 -1.91 -9.77
N MET A 62 12.15 -1.19 -8.90
CA MET A 62 11.54 -0.42 -7.81
C MET A 62 10.96 0.90 -8.37
N LEU A 63 10.05 1.52 -7.61
CA LEU A 63 9.58 2.87 -7.90
C LEU A 63 10.75 3.86 -7.76
N PRO A 64 11.09 4.67 -8.77
CA PRO A 64 12.16 5.66 -8.61
C PRO A 64 11.85 6.64 -7.47
N LEU A 65 12.86 6.99 -6.67
CA LEU A 65 12.66 7.92 -5.54
C LEU A 65 12.12 9.29 -5.99
N ASP A 66 12.50 9.75 -7.18
CA ASP A 66 12.00 11.03 -7.74
C ASP A 66 10.54 10.95 -8.20
N ARG A 67 9.98 9.74 -8.28
CA ARG A 67 8.55 9.47 -8.53
C ARG A 67 7.77 9.28 -7.23
N VAL A 68 8.35 9.63 -6.09
CA VAL A 68 7.70 9.65 -4.79
C VAL A 68 7.72 11.07 -4.27
N LEU A 69 6.55 11.68 -4.15
CA LEU A 69 6.37 13.03 -3.64
C LEU A 69 5.97 12.94 -2.16
N VAL A 70 6.79 13.50 -1.29
CA VAL A 70 6.61 13.49 0.15
C VAL A 70 6.19 14.88 0.62
N GLY A 71 4.98 14.98 1.17
CA GLY A 71 4.51 16.15 1.90
C GLY A 71 5.22 16.20 3.24
N GLY A 72 6.24 17.04 3.36
CA GLY A 72 7.07 17.16 4.57
C GLY A 72 6.73 18.38 5.42
N GLU A 73 5.92 19.31 4.90
CA GLU A 73 5.54 20.55 5.57
C GLU A 73 4.08 20.88 5.25
N SER A 74 3.39 21.54 6.18
CA SER A 74 2.03 22.04 5.99
C SER A 74 1.84 23.40 6.64
N THR A 75 1.11 24.29 5.95
CA THR A 75 0.64 25.57 6.52
C THR A 75 -0.67 25.41 7.30
N ARG A 76 -1.31 24.24 7.22
CA ARG A 76 -2.57 23.96 7.94
C ARG A 76 -2.26 23.65 9.42
N PRO A 77 -2.79 24.41 10.38
CA PRO A 77 -2.60 24.13 11.80
C PRO A 77 -3.10 22.74 12.18
N GLY A 78 -2.33 22.03 13.00
CA GLY A 78 -2.63 20.68 13.46
C GLY A 78 -2.48 19.57 12.41
N ALA A 79 -2.00 19.87 11.19
CA ALA A 79 -1.81 18.86 10.15
C ALA A 79 -0.90 17.73 10.63
N PHE A 80 -1.34 16.49 10.40
CA PHE A 80 -0.65 15.28 10.84
C PHE A 80 -0.57 14.28 9.68
N GLY A 81 0.63 13.83 9.35
CA GLY A 81 0.87 12.93 8.22
C GLY A 81 1.26 11.51 8.61
N GLY A 82 1.70 10.74 7.61
CA GLY A 82 2.12 9.34 7.69
C GLY A 82 1.25 8.45 6.81
N PHE A 83 1.50 7.13 6.77
CA PHE A 83 0.89 6.15 5.85
C PHE A 83 -0.65 6.16 5.76
N HIS A 84 -1.36 6.66 6.77
CA HIS A 84 -2.83 6.75 6.79
C HIS A 84 -3.41 8.15 6.52
N HIS A 85 -2.59 9.12 6.11
CA HIS A 85 -3.10 10.44 5.72
C HIS A 85 -4.06 10.31 4.52
N PRO A 86 -5.18 11.05 4.49
CA PRO A 86 -6.14 11.00 3.39
C PRO A 86 -5.54 11.28 2.00
N ASP A 87 -6.16 10.72 0.97
CA ASP A 87 -5.87 11.01 -0.44
C ASP A 87 -4.39 10.85 -0.87
N GLN A 88 -3.68 9.91 -0.25
CA GLN A 88 -2.30 9.58 -0.58
C GLN A 88 -2.17 8.17 -1.21
N GLY A 89 -0.94 7.73 -1.49
CA GLY A 89 -0.58 6.44 -2.08
C GLY A 89 -0.27 6.50 -3.58
N TYR A 90 0.10 5.35 -4.14
CA TYR A 90 0.48 5.23 -5.53
C TYR A 90 -0.65 5.57 -6.53
N ARG A 91 -0.31 6.31 -7.59
CA ARG A 91 -1.22 6.74 -8.68
C ARG A 91 -0.76 6.13 -9.99
N HIS A 92 -1.48 5.11 -10.44
CA HIS A 92 -1.04 4.24 -11.53
C HIS A 92 -1.01 4.88 -12.92
N LEU A 93 -1.79 5.94 -13.16
CA LEU A 93 -1.78 6.66 -14.44
C LEU A 93 -0.50 7.50 -14.55
N GLN A 94 -0.21 8.30 -13.53
CA GLN A 94 0.98 9.15 -13.42
C GLN A 94 2.27 8.36 -13.14
N MET A 95 2.14 7.16 -12.58
CA MET A 95 3.25 6.35 -12.05
C MET A 95 4.06 7.10 -10.98
N VAL A 96 3.33 7.76 -10.07
CA VAL A 96 3.87 8.57 -8.97
C VAL A 96 3.18 8.17 -7.68
N ALA A 97 3.93 8.10 -6.58
CA ALA A 97 3.38 8.01 -5.23
C ALA A 97 3.33 9.40 -4.60
N VAL A 98 2.24 9.72 -3.91
CA VAL A 98 2.13 10.89 -3.05
C VAL A 98 1.96 10.39 -1.64
N ILE A 99 2.84 10.78 -0.73
CA ILE A 99 2.86 10.34 0.66
C ILE A 99 3.15 11.54 1.57
N THR A 100 2.89 11.41 2.86
CA THR A 100 3.18 12.47 3.84
C THR A 100 4.15 11.95 4.91
N MET A 101 4.95 12.85 5.48
CA MET A 101 5.80 12.55 6.61
C MET A 101 4.94 12.18 7.82
N HIS A 102 5.28 11.09 8.52
CA HIS A 102 4.62 10.75 9.78
C HIS A 102 4.88 11.80 10.87
N GLY A 103 3.82 12.22 11.55
CA GLY A 103 3.87 13.17 12.65
C GLY A 103 3.30 14.55 12.31
N PRO A 104 3.44 15.54 13.21
CA PRO A 104 3.04 16.91 12.95
C PRO A 104 3.79 17.50 11.77
N MET A 105 3.06 18.08 10.81
CA MET A 105 3.60 18.60 9.55
C MET A 105 3.89 20.09 9.57
N GLU A 106 3.65 20.79 10.67
CA GLU A 106 3.97 22.22 10.81
C GLU A 106 5.49 22.48 10.89
N ARG A 107 6.28 21.40 11.02
CA ARG A 107 7.75 21.42 11.13
C ARG A 107 8.36 20.60 10.00
N LYS A 108 9.53 21.04 9.53
CA LYS A 108 10.32 20.37 8.49
C LYS A 108 10.94 19.04 8.93
N ILE A 109 11.26 18.97 10.22
CA ILE A 109 11.94 17.84 10.83
C ILE A 109 10.88 17.00 11.56
N PRO A 110 10.81 15.68 11.32
CA PRO A 110 9.88 14.82 12.03
C PRO A 110 10.19 14.87 13.53
N GLU A 111 9.14 14.98 14.36
CA GLU A 111 9.27 14.92 15.82
C GLU A 111 9.95 13.61 16.26
N ARG A 112 9.79 12.55 15.47
CA ARG A 112 10.33 11.21 15.71
C ARG A 112 10.98 10.65 14.46
N PRO A 113 12.24 11.01 14.20
CA PRO A 113 12.89 10.68 12.94
C PRO A 113 12.92 9.17 12.64
N ALA A 114 13.22 8.33 13.63
CA ALA A 114 13.29 6.88 13.42
C ALA A 114 11.93 6.26 13.03
N LEU A 115 10.84 6.63 13.72
CA LEU A 115 9.50 6.16 13.38
C LEU A 115 9.03 6.71 12.03
N ALA A 116 9.32 7.99 11.75
CA ALA A 116 8.99 8.59 10.45
C ALA A 116 9.73 7.92 9.29
N LEU A 117 10.98 7.50 9.48
CA LEU A 117 11.73 6.73 8.49
C LEU A 117 11.15 5.32 8.29
N LEU A 118 10.68 4.64 9.34
CA LEU A 118 10.03 3.34 9.21
C LEU A 118 8.68 3.45 8.49
N ASP A 119 7.87 4.45 8.81
CA ASP A 119 6.60 4.71 8.12
C ASP A 119 6.84 5.04 6.63
N LEU A 120 7.85 5.87 6.35
CA LEU A 120 8.27 6.21 4.99
C LEU A 120 8.78 4.98 4.22
N LEU A 121 9.56 4.12 4.87
CA LEU A 121 10.03 2.85 4.31
C LEU A 121 8.87 1.90 4.00
N ARG A 122 7.85 1.82 4.88
CA ARG A 122 6.63 1.05 4.62
C ARG A 122 5.96 1.57 3.36
N ALA A 123 5.66 2.87 3.33
CA ALA A 123 4.95 3.51 2.24
C ALA A 123 5.67 3.29 0.90
N TYR A 124 6.98 3.50 0.87
CA TYR A 124 7.80 3.29 -0.31
C TYR A 124 7.85 1.82 -0.74
N SER A 125 8.07 0.88 0.19
CA SER A 125 8.16 -0.55 -0.13
C SER A 125 6.82 -1.09 -0.65
N HIS A 126 5.73 -0.67 -0.01
CA HIS A 126 4.35 -0.94 -0.44
C HIS A 126 4.10 -0.42 -1.86
N ASP A 127 4.40 0.86 -2.11
CA ASP A 127 4.14 1.50 -3.40
C ASP A 127 5.08 0.99 -4.51
N CYS A 128 6.23 0.40 -4.18
CA CYS A 128 7.07 -0.32 -5.14
C CYS A 128 6.39 -1.57 -5.70
N LEU A 129 5.68 -2.34 -4.87
CA LEU A 129 4.92 -3.51 -5.32
C LEU A 129 3.74 -3.09 -6.18
N HIS A 130 3.03 -2.04 -5.77
CA HIS A 130 2.00 -1.41 -6.61
C HIS A 130 2.60 -0.96 -7.93
N TYR A 131 3.70 -0.21 -7.91
CA TYR A 131 4.40 0.31 -9.10
C TYR A 131 4.78 -0.80 -10.09
N GLY A 132 5.40 -1.88 -9.64
CA GLY A 132 5.84 -2.95 -10.53
C GLY A 132 4.80 -4.02 -10.85
N SER A 133 3.58 -3.93 -10.31
CA SER A 133 2.47 -4.81 -10.69
C SER A 133 2.14 -4.69 -12.19
N ARG A 134 1.81 -5.81 -12.83
CA ARG A 134 1.40 -5.84 -14.24
C ARG A 134 0.18 -4.95 -14.46
N ARG A 135 0.16 -4.22 -15.57
CA ARG A 135 -1.01 -3.41 -15.95
C ARG A 135 -1.30 -3.50 -17.42
N ARG A 136 -2.60 -3.43 -17.74
CA ARG A 136 -3.09 -3.26 -19.10
C ARG A 136 -4.00 -2.05 -19.14
N TYR A 137 -3.75 -1.20 -20.14
CA TYR A 137 -4.59 -0.07 -20.48
C TYR A 137 -5.11 -0.27 -21.90
N VAL A 138 -6.33 0.17 -22.14
CA VAL A 138 -6.92 0.32 -23.47
C VAL A 138 -7.39 1.77 -23.62
N GLU A 139 -7.43 2.27 -24.84
CA GLU A 139 -7.94 3.62 -25.11
C GLU A 139 -9.43 3.54 -25.45
N VAL A 140 -10.24 4.35 -24.77
CA VAL A 140 -11.69 4.47 -25.02
C VAL A 140 -12.01 5.95 -25.11
N ALA A 141 -12.53 6.40 -26.26
CA ALA A 141 -12.84 7.81 -26.52
C ALA A 141 -11.67 8.77 -26.17
N GLY A 142 -10.43 8.37 -26.50
CA GLY A 142 -9.22 9.16 -26.24
C GLY A 142 -8.70 9.11 -24.80
N LEU A 143 -9.38 8.40 -23.89
CA LEU A 143 -8.97 8.27 -22.49
C LEU A 143 -8.39 6.88 -22.18
N PRO A 144 -7.32 6.80 -21.37
CA PRO A 144 -6.76 5.52 -20.94
C PRO A 144 -7.65 4.87 -19.87
N VAL A 145 -8.22 3.70 -20.18
CA VAL A 145 -8.98 2.86 -19.26
C VAL A 145 -8.14 1.67 -18.82
N ARG A 146 -7.94 1.51 -17.51
CA ARG A 146 -7.20 0.37 -16.94
C ARG A 146 -8.09 -0.87 -16.91
N THR A 147 -7.72 -1.90 -17.66
CA THR A 147 -8.44 -3.19 -17.71
C THR A 147 -7.78 -4.30 -16.90
N GLN A 148 -6.55 -4.08 -16.45
CA GLN A 148 -5.84 -5.00 -15.55
C GLN A 148 -4.91 -4.24 -14.61
N TYR A 149 -4.90 -4.66 -13.34
CA TYR A 149 -3.96 -4.26 -12.31
C TYR A 149 -3.55 -5.49 -11.49
N GLY A 150 -2.34 -5.97 -11.69
CA GLY A 150 -1.90 -7.29 -11.26
C GLY A 150 -2.87 -8.36 -11.74
N ILE A 151 -3.48 -9.07 -10.78
CA ILE A 151 -4.48 -10.11 -11.03
C ILE A 151 -5.93 -9.59 -10.97
N ASN A 152 -6.13 -8.30 -10.70
CA ASN A 152 -7.46 -7.68 -10.70
C ASN A 152 -7.81 -7.17 -12.09
N TYR A 153 -8.85 -7.74 -12.69
CA TYR A 153 -9.32 -7.41 -14.03
C TYR A 153 -10.57 -6.52 -13.99
N ARG A 154 -10.71 -5.67 -14.99
CA ARG A 154 -11.86 -4.79 -15.16
C ARG A 154 -12.23 -4.66 -16.63
N ARG A 155 -13.53 -4.66 -16.93
CA ARG A 155 -14.07 -4.36 -18.26
C ARG A 155 -13.97 -2.87 -18.56
N VAL A 156 -14.02 -2.50 -19.84
CA VAL A 156 -14.08 -1.09 -20.25
C VAL A 156 -15.33 -0.38 -19.72
N SER A 157 -16.41 -1.12 -19.48
CA SER A 157 -17.64 -0.65 -18.83
C SER A 157 -17.49 -0.38 -17.32
N GLY A 158 -16.34 -0.69 -16.72
CA GLY A 158 -16.09 -0.52 -15.29
C GLY A 158 -16.40 -1.75 -14.43
N GLN A 159 -17.03 -2.79 -14.99
CA GLN A 159 -17.33 -4.03 -14.26
C GLN A 159 -16.05 -4.71 -13.76
N SER A 160 -15.97 -4.91 -12.44
CA SER A 160 -14.85 -5.55 -11.75
C SER A 160 -14.92 -7.08 -11.88
N TYR A 161 -13.78 -7.76 -11.97
CA TYR A 161 -13.74 -9.23 -11.92
C TYR A 161 -14.09 -9.77 -10.55
N SER A 162 -13.74 -9.06 -9.46
CA SER A 162 -14.06 -9.47 -8.09
C SER A 162 -15.12 -8.60 -7.45
N VAL A 163 -16.04 -9.23 -6.71
CA VAL A 163 -17.16 -8.57 -6.02
C VAL A 163 -16.59 -7.77 -4.85
N ALA A 164 -17.25 -6.67 -4.50
CA ALA A 164 -17.01 -6.04 -3.20
C ALA A 164 -17.39 -7.01 -2.09
N ASP A 165 -16.61 -7.05 -1.00
CA ASP A 165 -17.03 -7.79 0.17
C ASP A 165 -18.29 -7.15 0.76
N GLU A 166 -19.18 -7.97 1.31
CA GLU A 166 -20.34 -7.46 2.06
C GLU A 166 -19.88 -6.59 3.23
N ARG A 167 -20.70 -5.59 3.56
CA ARG A 167 -20.42 -4.69 4.68
C ARG A 167 -20.32 -5.50 5.97
N GLY A 168 -19.18 -5.39 6.66
CA GLY A 168 -18.93 -6.11 7.90
C GLY A 168 -18.41 -7.54 7.74
N SER A 169 -18.18 -8.03 6.52
CA SER A 169 -17.56 -9.35 6.32
C SER A 169 -16.18 -9.42 7.01
N ARG A 170 -15.88 -10.58 7.61
CA ARG A 170 -14.59 -10.89 8.23
C ARG A 170 -13.59 -11.53 7.27
N HIS A 171 -14.09 -12.08 6.17
CA HIS A 171 -13.29 -12.66 5.10
C HIS A 171 -13.32 -11.74 3.88
N THR A 172 -12.34 -11.92 2.98
CA THR A 172 -12.33 -11.22 1.70
C THR A 172 -12.17 -12.20 0.55
N ARG A 173 -12.97 -12.00 -0.49
CA ARG A 173 -12.74 -12.56 -1.84
C ARG A 173 -12.60 -11.43 -2.86
N ASN A 174 -12.40 -10.21 -2.38
CA ASN A 174 -12.13 -9.07 -3.22
C ASN A 174 -10.64 -9.05 -3.57
N LEU A 175 -10.31 -9.20 -4.86
CA LEU A 175 -8.91 -9.20 -5.30
C LEU A 175 -8.20 -7.89 -4.98
N GLY A 176 -8.90 -6.76 -4.94
CA GLY A 176 -8.30 -5.48 -4.50
C GLY A 176 -7.80 -5.56 -3.06
N VAL A 177 -8.59 -6.08 -2.14
CA VAL A 177 -8.21 -6.25 -0.72
C VAL A 177 -7.10 -7.29 -0.57
N VAL A 178 -7.19 -8.43 -1.27
CA VAL A 178 -6.15 -9.47 -1.25
C VAL A 178 -4.81 -8.91 -1.74
N MET A 179 -4.83 -8.16 -2.84
CA MET A 179 -3.62 -7.54 -3.39
C MET A 179 -3.02 -6.49 -2.45
N GLU A 180 -3.86 -5.62 -1.87
CA GLU A 180 -3.43 -4.60 -0.93
C GLU A 180 -2.80 -5.24 0.32
N GLY A 181 -3.47 -6.23 0.91
CA GLY A 181 -2.97 -6.95 2.08
C GLY A 181 -1.67 -7.72 1.80
N ALA A 182 -1.52 -8.29 0.61
CA ALA A 182 -0.26 -8.90 0.18
C ALA A 182 0.87 -7.87 0.10
N CYS A 183 0.62 -6.70 -0.50
CA CYS A 183 1.63 -5.64 -0.60
C CYS A 183 2.02 -5.10 0.79
N ASP A 184 1.04 -4.84 1.66
CA ASP A 184 1.32 -4.27 2.98
C ASP A 184 1.94 -5.27 3.95
N ARG A 185 1.59 -6.57 3.86
CA ARG A 185 2.27 -7.62 4.64
C ARG A 185 3.78 -7.63 4.35
N GLU A 186 4.15 -7.50 3.09
CA GLU A 186 5.56 -7.43 2.67
C GLU A 186 6.25 -6.16 3.14
N ALA A 187 5.62 -5.00 2.94
CA ALA A 187 6.16 -3.73 3.38
C ALA A 187 6.42 -3.73 4.89
N ARG A 188 5.47 -4.25 5.70
CA ARG A 188 5.61 -4.38 7.15
C ARG A 188 6.67 -5.40 7.58
N SER A 189 6.91 -6.44 6.79
CA SER A 189 8.01 -7.38 7.04
C SER A 189 9.37 -6.72 6.83
N ILE A 190 9.51 -5.86 5.81
CA ILE A 190 10.76 -5.12 5.54
C ILE A 190 11.05 -4.13 6.65
N THR A 191 10.06 -3.34 7.05
CA THR A 191 10.20 -2.34 8.11
C THR A 191 10.46 -2.95 9.47
N ARG A 192 9.81 -4.08 9.81
CA ARG A 192 10.13 -4.82 11.04
C ARG A 192 11.59 -5.25 11.09
N LYS A 193 12.08 -5.86 10.01
CA LYS A 193 13.48 -6.25 9.88
C LYS A 193 14.43 -5.06 10.00
N SER A 194 14.04 -3.90 9.44
CA SER A 194 14.80 -2.66 9.58
C SER A 194 14.78 -2.14 11.02
N ALA A 195 13.64 -2.18 11.71
CA ALA A 195 13.54 -1.75 13.10
C ALA A 195 14.44 -2.61 14.00
N GLU A 196 14.39 -3.94 13.83
CA GLU A 196 15.23 -4.91 14.56
C GLU A 196 16.73 -4.69 14.28
N ARG A 197 17.12 -4.47 13.02
CA ARG A 197 18.52 -4.30 12.63
C ARG A 197 19.17 -3.05 13.19
N PHE A 198 18.40 -1.99 13.40
CA PHE A 198 18.88 -0.67 13.81
C PHE A 198 18.40 -0.30 15.22
N ASP A 199 17.94 -1.28 16.01
CA ASP A 199 17.48 -1.11 17.39
C ASP A 199 16.45 0.02 17.54
N ILE A 200 15.57 0.22 16.54
CA ILE A 200 14.50 1.21 16.61
C ILE A 200 13.38 0.64 17.46
N THR A 201 13.14 1.26 18.61
CA THR A 201 12.21 0.76 19.62
C THR A 201 10.84 1.45 19.55
N GLU A 202 9.84 0.77 20.10
CA GLU A 202 8.49 1.29 20.27
C GLU A 202 8.51 2.55 21.16
N PRO A 203 7.93 3.67 20.71
CA PRO A 203 7.82 4.85 21.56
C PRO A 203 6.81 4.70 22.71
N MET A 204 6.93 5.54 23.75
CA MET A 204 6.12 5.42 24.98
C MET A 204 4.71 6.03 24.91
N ASP A 205 4.47 7.00 24.02
CA ASP A 205 3.14 7.58 23.83
C ASP A 205 2.23 6.64 23.03
N VAL A 206 0.92 6.83 23.18
CA VAL A 206 -0.09 5.94 22.61
C VAL A 206 -0.04 5.91 21.08
N LEU A 207 0.02 7.07 20.42
CA LEU A 207 -0.05 7.12 18.95
C LEU A 207 1.25 6.63 18.29
N GLY A 208 2.40 6.95 18.89
CA GLY A 208 3.69 6.43 18.49
C GLY A 208 3.79 4.92 18.62
N ALA A 209 3.34 4.35 19.73
CA ALA A 209 3.27 2.90 19.93
C ALA A 209 2.35 2.21 18.91
N LEU A 210 1.14 2.76 18.70
CA LEU A 210 0.19 2.25 17.70
C LEU A 210 0.79 2.29 16.29
N THR A 211 1.42 3.40 15.91
CA THR A 211 2.05 3.52 14.59
C THR A 211 3.24 2.58 14.47
N PHE A 212 4.10 2.46 15.48
CA PHE A 212 5.23 1.54 15.46
C PHE A 212 4.78 0.09 15.24
N ARG A 213 3.74 -0.34 15.97
CA ARG A 213 3.16 -1.67 15.80
C ARG A 213 2.52 -1.86 14.44
N ASP A 214 1.89 -0.82 13.89
CA ASP A 214 1.29 -0.86 12.57
C ASP A 214 2.35 -1.01 11.48
N VAL A 215 3.35 -0.13 11.48
CA VAL A 215 4.41 -0.16 10.47
C VAL A 215 5.23 -1.42 10.53
N THR A 216 5.37 -2.04 11.70
CA THR A 216 6.06 -3.33 11.88
C THR A 216 5.12 -4.54 11.81
N GLY A 217 3.82 -4.36 11.53
CA GLY A 217 2.85 -5.45 11.43
C GLY A 217 2.72 -6.32 12.69
N THR A 218 2.82 -5.69 13.86
CA THR A 218 2.67 -6.31 15.19
C THR A 218 1.44 -5.80 15.95
N LEU A 219 0.56 -5.03 15.28
CA LEU A 219 -0.73 -4.60 15.85
C LEU A 219 -1.58 -5.79 16.30
N THR A 220 -2.14 -5.68 17.50
CA THR A 220 -3.07 -6.65 18.07
C THR A 220 -4.52 -6.20 17.91
N GLU A 221 -5.47 -7.09 18.17
CA GLU A 221 -6.89 -6.72 18.23
C GLU A 221 -7.19 -5.69 19.32
N GLY A 222 -6.49 -5.77 20.45
CA GLY A 222 -6.60 -4.79 21.54
C GLY A 222 -6.18 -3.39 21.10
N ASP A 223 -5.11 -3.28 20.33
CA ASP A 223 -4.60 -2.00 19.81
C ASP A 223 -5.62 -1.30 18.91
N SER A 224 -6.25 -2.07 18.00
CA SER A 224 -7.29 -1.54 17.11
C SER A 224 -8.54 -1.05 17.85
N ARG A 225 -8.80 -1.53 19.07
CA ARG A 225 -9.89 -1.01 19.90
C ARG A 225 -9.47 0.28 20.62
N ARG A 226 -8.24 0.33 21.13
CA ARG A 226 -7.66 1.49 21.85
C ARG A 226 -7.39 2.71 20.96
N ALA A 227 -7.23 2.51 19.64
CA ALA A 227 -7.06 3.60 18.68
C ALA A 227 -8.23 4.63 18.68
N VAL A 228 -9.39 4.28 19.25
CA VAL A 228 -10.55 5.18 19.38
C VAL A 228 -10.35 6.22 20.49
N ASP A 229 -9.45 5.96 21.44
CA ASP A 229 -9.32 6.75 22.67
C ASP A 229 -8.11 7.72 22.65
N VAL A 230 -7.59 8.09 21.46
CA VAL A 230 -6.44 9.03 21.33
C VAL A 230 -6.97 10.47 21.24
N PRO A 231 -7.05 11.25 22.34
CA PRO A 231 -7.74 12.53 22.37
C PRO A 231 -6.72 13.65 22.49
N GLU A 232 -6.07 14.00 21.38
CA GLU A 232 -5.10 15.09 21.36
C GLU A 232 -5.36 16.10 20.24
N SER A 233 -5.93 15.68 19.10
CA SER A 233 -6.45 16.57 18.05
C SER A 233 -7.32 15.80 17.06
N ALA A 234 -8.22 16.49 16.34
CA ALA A 234 -9.09 15.88 15.32
C ALA A 234 -8.30 15.14 14.22
N GLU A 235 -7.16 15.69 13.80
CA GLU A 235 -6.28 15.11 12.78
C GLU A 235 -5.63 13.81 13.28
N ARG A 236 -5.13 13.78 14.53
CA ARG A 236 -4.60 12.55 15.15
C ARG A 236 -5.68 11.48 15.32
N THR A 237 -6.90 11.86 15.72
CA THR A 237 -8.04 10.94 15.84
C THR A 237 -8.45 10.38 14.47
N GLN A 238 -8.43 11.20 13.42
CA GLN A 238 -8.69 10.75 12.05
C GLN A 238 -7.61 9.78 11.57
N TYR A 239 -6.34 10.08 11.82
CA TYR A 239 -5.22 9.18 11.50
C TYR A 239 -5.36 7.83 12.21
N ALA A 240 -5.60 7.83 13.52
CA ALA A 240 -5.79 6.60 14.30
C ALA A 240 -7.00 5.78 13.82
N SER A 241 -8.08 6.46 13.43
CA SER A 241 -9.26 5.81 12.85
C SER A 241 -8.97 5.20 11.48
N ALA A 242 -8.22 5.90 10.62
CA ALA A 242 -7.81 5.39 9.31
C ALA A 242 -6.90 4.16 9.45
N LEU A 243 -5.91 4.22 10.35
CA LEU A 243 -5.04 3.09 10.69
C LEU A 243 -5.83 1.87 11.15
N ARG A 244 -6.76 2.06 12.10
CA ARG A 244 -7.64 1.00 12.59
C ARG A 244 -8.47 0.40 11.46
N ASN A 245 -9.07 1.24 10.62
CA ASN A 245 -9.92 0.80 9.52
C ASN A 245 -9.12 0.03 8.46
N TYR A 246 -7.89 0.45 8.19
CA TYR A 246 -6.98 -0.25 7.29
C TYR A 246 -6.58 -1.62 7.85
N GLU A 247 -6.19 -1.69 9.13
CA GLU A 247 -5.85 -2.94 9.80
C GLU A 247 -7.02 -3.96 9.75
N ILE A 248 -8.24 -3.52 10.07
CA ILE A 248 -9.42 -4.39 10.07
C ILE A 248 -9.87 -4.73 8.65
N GLY A 249 -9.91 -3.74 7.76
CA GLY A 249 -10.49 -3.85 6.42
C GLY A 249 -9.56 -4.50 5.40
N VAL A 250 -8.24 -4.46 5.62
CA VAL A 250 -7.24 -5.00 4.70
C VAL A 250 -6.44 -6.10 5.35
N ASN A 251 -5.64 -5.75 6.36
CA ASN A 251 -4.61 -6.64 6.88
C ASN A 251 -5.18 -7.91 7.50
N ARG A 252 -6.19 -7.79 8.36
CA ARG A 252 -6.83 -8.96 9.00
C ARG A 252 -7.62 -9.80 8.03
N ARG A 253 -8.32 -9.17 7.08
CA ARG A 253 -9.05 -9.90 6.04
C ARG A 253 -8.10 -10.72 5.17
N TYR A 254 -6.94 -10.15 4.85
CA TYR A 254 -5.91 -10.86 4.11
C TYR A 254 -5.32 -12.03 4.89
N LEU A 255 -5.02 -11.85 6.18
CA LEU A 255 -4.57 -12.94 7.04
C LEU A 255 -5.62 -14.05 7.17
N HIS A 256 -6.89 -13.68 7.31
CA HIS A 256 -7.99 -14.64 7.36
C HIS A 256 -8.14 -15.40 6.04
N PHE A 257 -8.04 -14.71 4.89
CA PHE A 257 -8.01 -15.34 3.57
C PHE A 257 -6.89 -16.39 3.47
N LEU A 258 -5.68 -16.07 3.94
CA LEU A 258 -4.57 -17.04 3.93
C LEU A 258 -4.86 -18.25 4.84
N GLY A 259 -5.39 -18.01 6.04
CA GLY A 259 -5.73 -19.11 6.96
C GLY A 259 -6.89 -19.98 6.47
N GLU A 260 -7.82 -19.44 5.69
CA GLU A 260 -8.94 -20.19 5.10
C GLU A 260 -8.47 -21.05 3.92
N PHE A 261 -7.64 -20.50 3.02
CA PHE A 261 -7.30 -21.14 1.74
C PHE A 261 -5.91 -21.76 1.65
N ALA A 262 -5.06 -21.56 2.66
CA ALA A 262 -3.71 -22.11 2.71
C ALA A 262 -3.29 -22.45 4.16
N PRO A 263 -4.11 -23.19 4.94
CA PRO A 263 -3.79 -23.49 6.33
C PRO A 263 -2.47 -24.28 6.42
N GLY A 264 -1.46 -23.70 7.09
CA GLY A 264 -0.10 -24.27 7.19
C GLY A 264 0.83 -23.96 6.01
N GLU A 265 0.32 -23.36 4.95
CA GLU A 265 1.05 -22.98 3.73
C GLU A 265 0.88 -21.47 3.41
N GLU A 266 0.57 -20.64 4.41
CA GLU A 266 0.20 -19.24 4.23
C GLU A 266 1.31 -18.41 3.59
N ASN A 267 2.57 -18.75 3.88
CA ASN A 267 3.73 -18.10 3.28
C ASN A 267 3.91 -18.49 1.80
N GLU A 268 3.59 -19.73 1.47
CA GLU A 268 3.69 -20.26 0.12
C GLU A 268 2.60 -19.69 -0.79
N CYS A 269 1.37 -19.65 -0.30
CA CYS A 269 0.25 -18.97 -0.95
C CYS A 269 0.52 -17.47 -1.12
N HIS A 270 1.04 -16.80 -0.09
CA HIS A 270 1.44 -15.39 -0.15
C HIS A 270 2.51 -15.12 -1.24
N ALA A 271 3.55 -15.97 -1.33
CA ALA A 271 4.59 -15.84 -2.35
C ALA A 271 4.02 -16.01 -3.77
N ARG A 272 3.12 -16.98 -3.99
CA ARG A 272 2.45 -17.19 -5.28
C ARG A 272 1.54 -16.03 -5.65
N LEU A 273 0.81 -15.48 -4.68
CA LEU A 273 -0.02 -14.29 -4.88
C LEU A 273 0.83 -13.10 -5.34
N LEU A 274 1.94 -12.81 -4.67
CA LEU A 274 2.83 -11.71 -5.08
C LEU A 274 3.42 -11.92 -6.47
N ALA A 275 3.88 -13.13 -6.78
CA ALA A 275 4.39 -13.46 -8.10
C ALA A 275 3.31 -13.24 -9.18
N ALA A 276 2.07 -13.67 -8.92
CA ALA A 276 0.94 -13.45 -9.82
C ALA A 276 0.55 -11.97 -9.94
N ILE A 277 0.62 -11.19 -8.86
CA ILE A 277 0.37 -9.74 -8.87
C ILE A 277 1.40 -9.01 -9.74
N ILE A 278 2.67 -9.37 -9.61
CA ILE A 278 3.76 -8.76 -10.36
C ILE A 278 3.68 -9.14 -11.83
N SER A 279 3.51 -10.42 -12.16
CA SER A 279 3.44 -10.91 -13.54
C SER A 279 2.12 -10.58 -14.23
N GLY A 280 1.03 -10.47 -13.46
CA GLY A 280 -0.35 -10.45 -13.94
C GLY A 280 -0.82 -11.77 -14.52
N ASP A 281 -0.13 -12.87 -14.23
CA ASP A 281 -0.45 -14.22 -14.66
C ASP A 281 -0.89 -15.06 -13.46
N THR A 282 -2.13 -15.53 -13.50
CA THR A 282 -2.75 -16.34 -12.45
C THR A 282 -2.57 -17.84 -12.65
N THR A 283 -1.85 -18.29 -13.67
CA THR A 283 -1.78 -19.72 -14.06
C THR A 283 -1.21 -20.60 -12.95
N THR A 284 -0.02 -20.27 -12.42
CA THR A 284 0.62 -21.03 -11.34
C THR A 284 -0.16 -20.95 -10.03
N LEU A 285 -0.73 -19.79 -9.72
CA LEU A 285 -1.58 -19.63 -8.53
C LEU A 285 -2.87 -20.45 -8.66
N GLY A 286 -3.49 -20.44 -9.85
CA GLY A 286 -4.71 -21.18 -10.14
C GLY A 286 -4.50 -22.68 -10.09
N ALA A 287 -3.44 -23.19 -10.71
CA ALA A 287 -3.08 -24.61 -10.63
C ALA A 287 -2.86 -25.05 -9.17
N TRP A 288 -2.10 -24.25 -8.40
CA TRP A 288 -1.89 -24.54 -6.98
C TRP A 288 -3.20 -24.54 -6.18
N LEU A 289 -4.09 -23.57 -6.41
CA LEU A 289 -5.42 -23.57 -5.77
C LEU A 289 -6.27 -24.78 -6.19
N ASP A 290 -6.20 -25.16 -7.46
CA ASP A 290 -6.95 -26.29 -7.99
C ASP A 290 -6.47 -27.63 -7.41
N ASP A 291 -5.17 -27.78 -7.17
CA ASP A 291 -4.59 -28.97 -6.52
C ASP A 291 -5.08 -29.14 -5.06
N HIS A 292 -5.37 -28.03 -4.37
CA HIS A 292 -5.79 -28.06 -2.95
C HIS A 292 -7.31 -28.08 -2.75
N HIS A 293 -8.05 -27.40 -3.63
CA HIS A 293 -9.48 -27.12 -3.43
C HIS A 293 -10.36 -27.63 -4.58
N GLY A 294 -9.76 -28.20 -5.62
CA GLY A 294 -10.43 -28.76 -6.78
C GLY A 294 -10.47 -27.80 -7.99
N PRO A 295 -10.81 -28.31 -9.19
CA PRO A 295 -10.68 -27.56 -10.44
C PRO A 295 -11.49 -26.25 -10.49
N GLY A 296 -10.89 -25.19 -11.02
CA GLY A 296 -11.54 -23.89 -11.22
C GLY A 296 -11.69 -23.04 -9.97
N THR A 297 -10.94 -23.34 -8.91
CA THR A 297 -11.02 -22.67 -7.60
C THR A 297 -10.77 -21.18 -7.73
N PHE A 298 -9.75 -20.75 -8.48
CA PHE A 298 -9.47 -19.32 -8.64
C PHE A 298 -10.68 -18.54 -9.19
N ALA A 299 -11.33 -19.07 -10.22
CA ALA A 299 -12.52 -18.43 -10.79
C ALA A 299 -13.71 -18.52 -9.83
N GLY A 300 -13.90 -19.64 -9.14
CA GLY A 300 -14.96 -19.83 -8.15
C GLY A 300 -14.86 -18.87 -6.96
N LEU A 301 -13.64 -18.58 -6.50
CA LEU A 301 -13.40 -17.68 -5.39
C LEU A 301 -13.59 -16.21 -5.77
N PHE A 302 -13.01 -15.80 -6.90
CA PHE A 302 -12.82 -14.39 -7.17
C PHE A 302 -13.76 -13.81 -8.22
N ARG A 303 -14.36 -14.62 -9.11
CA ARG A 303 -15.12 -14.08 -10.25
C ARG A 303 -16.54 -13.67 -9.82
N THR A 304 -16.90 -12.42 -10.05
CA THR A 304 -18.29 -11.93 -10.01
C THR A 304 -19.16 -12.71 -10.99
N SER A 305 -20.38 -13.03 -10.59
CA SER A 305 -21.43 -13.44 -11.52
C SER A 305 -21.58 -12.41 -12.64
N GLY A 306 -21.82 -12.87 -13.87
CA GLY A 306 -22.00 -12.01 -15.02
C GLY A 306 -20.77 -11.26 -15.52
N TYR A 307 -19.54 -11.55 -15.06
CA TYR A 307 -18.33 -10.88 -15.58
C TYR A 307 -18.13 -11.04 -17.11
N PHE A 308 -18.67 -12.12 -17.67
CA PHE A 308 -18.64 -12.40 -19.11
C PHE A 308 -19.97 -12.11 -19.81
N GLU A 309 -20.98 -11.65 -19.09
CA GLU A 309 -22.26 -11.27 -19.70
C GLU A 309 -22.11 -9.92 -20.41
N PRO A 310 -22.82 -9.70 -21.53
CA PRO A 310 -22.87 -8.39 -22.17
C PRO A 310 -23.43 -7.39 -21.17
N GLY A 311 -22.65 -6.36 -20.82
CA GLY A 311 -23.17 -5.30 -19.96
C GLY A 311 -24.38 -4.65 -20.64
N LEU A 312 -25.51 -4.54 -19.92
CA LEU A 312 -26.59 -3.65 -20.32
C LEU A 312 -25.98 -2.26 -20.45
N THR A 313 -25.81 -1.80 -21.68
CA THR A 313 -25.35 -0.44 -21.98
C THR A 313 -26.45 0.51 -21.52
N ALA A 314 -26.18 1.25 -20.46
CA ALA A 314 -26.93 2.45 -20.10
C ALA A 314 -26.37 3.65 -20.89
#